data_AF-A0A7S3GFN9-F1
#
_entry.id   AF-A0A7S3GFN9-F1
#
_cell.length_a   1.000
_cell.length_b   1.000
_cell.length_c   1.000
_cell.angle_alpha   90.00
_cell.angle_beta   90.00
_cell.angle_gamma   90.00
#
_symmetry.space_group_name_H-M   'P 1'
#
loop_
_entity.id
_entity.type
_entity.pdbx_description
1 polymer ?
#
loop_
_entity_poly.entity_id
_entity_poly.type
_entity_poly.pdbx_seq_one_letter_code
_entity_poly.pdbx_strand_id
1 'polypeptide(L)'
;ALENYCYSLRSTLSDDKLKDKVDSADKEKLEKLVSDTVSWLDANSLAEKEEFEHKQKELEQQAMPIMAKLYQSGGGMPNMGGMPTGAGTTPQGSASTAGPDIEEVD
;
A
#
# COMPACT_ATOMS: atom_id res chain seq x y z
N ALA A 1 -10.14 5.04 -6.57
CA ALA A 1 -8.83 4.33 -6.65
C ALA A 1 -7.79 5.00 -5.76
N LEU A 2 -7.47 6.27 -5.98
CA LEU A 2 -6.51 7.03 -5.17
C LEU A 2 -6.88 7.13 -3.68
N GLU A 3 -8.15 7.37 -3.38
CA GLU A 3 -8.65 7.43 -1.99
C GLU A 3 -8.43 6.10 -1.24
N ASN A 4 -8.77 4.96 -1.87
CA ASN A 4 -8.53 3.63 -1.31
C ASN A 4 -7.04 3.36 -1.05
N TYR A 5 -6.16 3.83 -1.94
CA TYR A 5 -4.71 3.71 -1.77
C TYR A 5 -4.22 4.53 -0.56
N CYS A 6 -4.71 5.75 -0.39
CA CYS A 6 -4.45 6.60 0.77
C CYS A 6 -4.86 5.92 2.09
N TYR A 7 -6.06 5.33 2.15
CA TYR A 7 -6.51 4.60 3.34
C TYR A 7 -5.66 3.36 3.62
N SER A 8 -5.26 2.63 2.57
CA SER A 8 -4.40 1.45 2.72
C SER A 8 -3.03 1.83 3.30
N LEU A 9 -2.43 2.94 2.83
CA LEU A 9 -1.17 3.47 3.36
C LEU A 9 -1.32 3.86 4.83
N ARG A 10 -2.39 4.59 5.18
CA ARG A 10 -2.67 4.96 6.57
C ARG A 10 -2.85 3.75 7.49
N SER A 11 -3.54 2.71 7.01
CA SER A 11 -3.72 1.45 7.75
C SER A 11 -2.38 0.78 8.02
N THR A 12 -1.48 0.77 7.03
CA THR A 12 -0.13 0.18 7.15
C THR A 12 0.69 0.89 8.23
N LEU A 13 0.64 2.22 8.28
CA LEU A 13 1.39 3.05 9.25
C LEU A 13 0.83 2.98 10.69
N SER A 14 -0.42 2.53 10.80
CA SER A 14 -1.14 2.36 12.06
C SER A 14 -1.13 0.91 12.56
N ASP A 15 -0.69 -0.04 11.74
CA ASP A 15 -0.62 -1.46 12.10
C ASP A 15 0.48 -1.67 13.14
N ASP A 16 0.13 -2.23 14.30
CA ASP A 16 1.05 -2.47 15.40
C ASP A 16 2.25 -3.35 15.02
N LYS A 17 2.12 -4.21 14.00
CA LYS A 17 3.20 -5.08 13.51
C LYS A 17 4.16 -4.35 12.57
N LEU A 18 3.74 -3.23 11.98
CA LEU A 18 4.43 -2.54 10.90
C LEU A 18 4.92 -1.14 11.30
N LYS A 19 4.22 -0.48 12.23
CA LYS A 19 4.52 0.89 12.66
C LYS A 19 5.94 1.05 13.24
N ASP A 20 6.47 0.00 13.88
CA ASP A 20 7.80 -0.01 14.48
C ASP A 20 8.90 -0.43 13.47
N LYS A 21 8.49 -0.87 12.26
CA LYS A 21 9.38 -1.29 11.16
C LYS A 21 9.64 -0.20 10.13
N VAL A 22 8.89 0.91 10.21
CA VAL A 22 9.10 2.13 9.44
C VAL A 22 9.80 3.13 10.35
N ASP A 23 10.87 3.75 9.88
CA ASP A 23 11.53 4.79 10.68
C ASP A 23 10.62 6.03 10.81
N SER A 24 10.83 6.81 11.87
CA SER A 24 9.94 7.93 12.20
C SER A 24 9.89 8.99 11.09
N ALA A 25 10.99 9.19 10.35
CA ALA A 25 11.04 10.18 9.28
C ALA A 25 10.23 9.72 8.06
N ASP A 26 10.39 8.45 7.66
CA ASP A 26 9.61 7.84 6.58
C ASP A 26 8.11 7.76 6.95
N LYS A 27 7.80 7.47 8.22
CA LYS A 27 6.42 7.48 8.73
C LYS A 27 5.78 8.85 8.62
N GLU A 28 6.44 9.89 9.15
CA GLU A 28 5.93 11.27 9.11
C GLU A 28 5.74 11.74 7.66
N LYS A 29 6.70 11.39 6.78
CA LYS A 29 6.62 11.71 5.36
C LYS A 29 5.40 11.06 4.69
N LEU A 30 5.14 9.78 4.94
CA LEU A 30 3.95 9.09 4.41
C LEU A 30 2.65 9.64 4.99
N GLU A 31 2.58 9.91 6.30
CA GLU A 31 1.40 10.48 6.94
C GLU A 31 1.06 11.84 6.34
N LYS A 32 2.05 12.72 6.17
CA LYS A 32 1.88 14.02 5.52
C LYS A 32 1.40 13.86 4.08
N LEU A 33 2.02 12.98 3.31
CA LEU A 33 1.69 12.77 1.90
C LEU A 33 0.25 12.23 1.70
N VAL A 34 -0.17 11.30 2.56
CA VAL A 34 -1.54 10.79 2.59
C VAL A 34 -2.51 11.90 2.98
N SER A 35 -2.21 12.68 4.02
CA SER A 35 -3.05 13.81 4.44
C SER A 35 -3.20 14.88 3.37
N ASP A 36 -2.09 15.25 2.70
CA ASP A 36 -2.09 16.22 1.60
C ASP A 36 -2.89 15.70 0.40
N THR A 37 -2.81 14.40 0.11
CA THR A 37 -3.55 13.78 -0.99
C THR A 37 -5.05 13.72 -0.68
N VAL A 38 -5.45 13.33 0.54
CA VAL A 38 -6.86 13.35 0.95
C VAL A 38 -7.43 14.77 0.90
N SER A 39 -6.68 15.75 1.40
CA SER A 39 -7.10 17.16 1.33
C SER A 39 -7.26 17.63 -0.13
N TRP A 40 -6.38 17.18 -1.02
CA TRP A 40 -6.50 17.45 -2.44
C TRP A 40 -7.74 16.76 -3.03
N LEU A 41 -8.00 15.49 -2.70
CA LEU A 41 -9.19 14.75 -3.17
C LEU A 41 -10.49 15.45 -2.74
N ASP A 42 -10.58 15.91 -1.50
CA ASP A 42 -11.74 16.62 -0.97
C ASP A 42 -11.99 17.95 -1.71
N ALA A 43 -10.90 18.70 -1.98
CA ALA A 43 -10.97 19.98 -2.69
C ALA A 43 -11.17 19.82 -4.22
N ASN A 44 -10.79 18.68 -4.79
CA ASN A 44 -10.74 18.44 -6.23
C ASN A 44 -11.60 17.23 -6.63
N SER A 45 -12.76 17.05 -5.98
CA SER A 45 -13.68 15.93 -6.27
C SER A 45 -14.23 15.90 -7.71
N LEU A 46 -14.15 17.02 -8.44
CA LEU A 46 -14.54 17.17 -9.84
C LEU A 46 -13.34 17.26 -10.80
N ALA A 47 -12.12 16.98 -10.33
CA ALA A 47 -10.94 16.99 -11.18
C ALA A 47 -11.05 16.00 -12.34
N GLU A 48 -10.29 16.27 -13.40
CA GLU A 48 -10.25 15.38 -14.54
C GLU A 48 -9.38 14.15 -14.27
N LYS A 49 -9.60 13.10 -15.06
CA LYS A 49 -8.86 11.83 -14.94
C LYS A 49 -7.35 12.03 -14.92
N GLU A 50 -6.84 12.93 -15.75
CA GLU A 50 -5.41 13.22 -15.87
C GLU A 50 -4.84 13.85 -14.58
N GLU A 51 -5.61 14.69 -13.91
CA GLU A 51 -5.23 15.31 -12.63
C GLU A 51 -5.19 14.28 -11.50
N PHE A 52 -6.19 13.38 -11.45
CA PHE A 52 -6.18 12.25 -10.52
C PHE A 52 -5.00 11.30 -10.77
N GLU A 53 -4.68 11.00 -12.02
CA GLU A 53 -3.52 10.16 -12.38
C GLU A 53 -2.19 10.82 -12.03
N HIS A 54 -2.06 12.13 -12.25
CA HIS A 54 -0.89 12.89 -11.83
C HIS A 54 -0.74 12.84 -10.30
N LYS A 55 -1.82 13.10 -9.56
CA LYS A 55 -1.82 13.06 -8.10
C LYS A 55 -1.48 11.68 -7.57
N GLN A 56 -2.02 10.63 -8.20
CA GLN A 56 -1.69 9.25 -7.85
C GLN A 56 -0.21 8.95 -8.07
N LYS A 57 0.37 9.36 -9.20
CA LYS A 57 1.81 9.17 -9.47
C LYS A 57 2.69 9.90 -8.47
N GLU A 58 2.34 11.13 -8.08
CA GLU A 58 3.07 11.87 -7.04
C GLU A 58 3.10 11.09 -5.71
N LEU A 59 1.95 10.55 -5.30
CA LEU A 59 1.82 9.73 -4.10
C LEU A 59 2.66 8.45 -4.21
N GLU A 60 2.53 7.72 -5.31
CA GLU A 60 3.24 6.45 -5.56
C GLU A 60 4.76 6.63 -5.58
N GLN A 61 5.29 7.67 -6.24
CA GLN A 61 6.73 7.93 -6.33
C GLN A 61 7.40 8.09 -4.97
N GLN A 62 6.67 8.66 -4.00
CA GLN A 62 7.18 8.90 -2.65
C GLN A 62 6.85 7.72 -1.71
N ALA A 63 5.69 7.07 -1.89
CA ALA A 63 5.27 5.95 -1.07
C ALA A 63 6.04 4.66 -1.40
N MET A 64 6.25 4.34 -2.67
CA MET A 64 6.95 3.12 -3.12
C MET A 64 8.30 2.87 -2.43
N PRO A 65 9.24 3.83 -2.33
CA PRO A 65 10.54 3.57 -1.71
C PRO A 65 10.41 3.25 -0.21
N ILE A 66 9.46 3.86 0.49
CA ILE A 66 9.21 3.62 1.92
C ILE A 66 8.58 2.25 2.12
N MET A 67 7.64 1.91 1.24
CA MET A 67 6.98 0.62 1.23
C MET A 67 7.95 -0.51 0.88
N ALA A 68 8.90 -0.29 -0.04
CA ALA A 68 9.98 -1.23 -0.33
C ALA A 68 10.87 -1.48 0.89
N LYS A 69 11.24 -0.43 1.64
CA LYS A 69 11.99 -0.59 2.89
C LYS A 69 11.22 -1.39 3.93
N LEU A 70 9.91 -1.12 4.09
CA LEU A 70 9.03 -1.86 5.00
C LEU A 70 8.94 -3.35 4.62
N TYR A 71 8.90 -3.65 3.32
CA TYR A 71 8.94 -5.01 2.84
C TYR A 71 10.27 -5.70 3.18
N GLN A 72 11.39 -5.02 2.98
CA GLN A 72 12.73 -5.51 3.31
C GLN A 72 12.94 -5.71 4.82
N SER A 73 12.28 -4.94 5.68
CA SER A 73 12.29 -5.15 7.14
C SER A 73 11.36 -6.28 7.61
N GLY A 74 10.85 -7.08 6.66
CA GLY A 74 9.97 -8.22 6.91
C GLY A 74 8.58 -7.79 7.37
N GLY A 75 8.14 -6.57 7.04
CA GLY A 75 6.79 -6.10 7.33
C GLY A 75 5.72 -6.85 6.52
N GLY A 76 6.06 -7.33 5.31
CA GLY A 76 5.05 -7.78 4.37
C GLY A 76 4.22 -6.60 3.86
N MET A 77 3.88 -6.59 2.58
CA MET A 77 3.06 -5.52 2.02
C MET A 77 1.58 -5.92 2.18
N PRO A 78 0.72 -5.12 2.84
CA PRO A 78 -0.71 -5.35 2.72
C PRO A 78 -1.10 -5.20 1.25
N ASN A 79 -2.11 -5.96 0.82
CA ASN A 79 -2.58 -5.98 -0.56
C ASN A 79 -3.18 -4.61 -0.93
N MET A 80 -2.31 -3.67 -1.33
CA MET A 80 -2.68 -2.32 -1.73
C MET A 80 -3.24 -2.37 -3.14
N GLY A 81 -4.57 -2.49 -3.21
CA GLY A 81 -5.32 -2.45 -4.45
C GLY A 81 -4.93 -1.23 -5.29
N GLY A 82 -4.13 -1.47 -6.33
CA GLY A 82 -3.62 -0.43 -7.23
C GLY A 82 -2.14 -0.57 -7.57
N MET A 83 -1.34 -1.26 -6.76
CA MET A 83 0.07 -1.49 -7.09
C MET A 83 0.17 -2.71 -8.01
N PRO A 84 0.58 -2.56 -9.30
CA PRO A 84 0.99 -3.73 -10.06
C PRO A 84 2.20 -4.28 -9.32
N THR A 85 2.06 -5.49 -8.77
CA THR A 85 3.20 -6.32 -8.38
C THR A 85 3.97 -6.63 -9.67
N GLY A 86 4.76 -5.66 -10.12
CA GLY A 86 5.62 -5.77 -11.27
C GLY A 86 6.69 -6.82 -10.95
N ALA A 87 6.56 -7.97 -11.61
CA ALA A 87 7.59 -8.97 -11.87
C ALA A 87 8.60 -9.23 -10.73
N GLY A 88 8.34 -10.31 -9.98
CA GLY A 88 9.39 -11.00 -9.24
C GLY A 88 9.51 -10.59 -7.78
N THR A 89 8.63 -11.15 -6.94
CA THR A 89 8.92 -11.72 -5.61
C THR A 89 7.58 -11.93 -4.91
N THR A 90 6.97 -13.09 -5.14
CA THR A 90 6.10 -13.67 -4.12
C THR A 90 6.95 -13.97 -2.89
N PRO A 91 6.77 -13.32 -1.72
CA PRO A 91 7.20 -13.95 -0.50
C PRO A 91 6.20 -15.08 -0.23
N GLN A 92 6.67 -16.29 -0.43
CA GLN A 92 6.12 -17.48 0.19
C GLN A 92 5.92 -17.19 1.69
N GLY A 93 4.67 -17.28 2.17
CA GLY A 93 4.36 -16.95 3.56
C GLY A 93 2.90 -17.12 3.95
N SER A 94 2.42 -18.37 3.87
CA SER A 94 1.32 -18.97 4.65
C SER A 94 0.07 -18.13 4.95
N ALA A 95 -0.97 -18.34 4.15
CA ALA A 95 -2.34 -18.31 4.64
C ALA A 95 -2.91 -19.74 4.54
N SER A 96 -2.75 -20.51 5.61
CA SER A 96 -3.52 -21.72 5.84
C SER A 96 -4.98 -21.31 6.07
N THR A 97 -5.82 -21.48 5.07
CA THR A 97 -7.27 -21.65 5.25
C THR A 97 -7.64 -23.00 4.66
N ALA A 98 -7.80 -23.97 5.55
CA ALA A 98 -8.36 -25.28 5.25
C ALA A 98 -9.77 -25.14 4.65
N GLY A 99 -10.02 -25.90 3.58
CA GLY A 99 -11.32 -26.18 2.97
C GLY A 99 -11.15 -27.31 1.94
N PRO A 100 -12.09 -28.26 1.83
CA PRO A 100 -11.79 -29.70 1.91
C PRO A 100 -11.48 -30.41 0.58
N ASP A 101 -10.97 -31.61 0.76
CA ASP A 101 -10.42 -32.63 -0.13
C ASP A 101 -10.98 -32.72 -1.56
N ILE A 102 -10.07 -32.74 -2.54
CA ILE A 102 -10.19 -33.62 -3.70
C ILE A 102 -8.92 -34.47 -3.72
N GLU A 103 -9.08 -35.70 -3.25
CA GLU A 103 -8.13 -36.79 -3.38
C GLU A 103 -7.59 -36.85 -4.81
N GLU A 104 -6.26 -36.96 -4.91
CA GLU A 104 -5.63 -37.56 -6.08
C GLU A 104 -6.22 -38.96 -6.30
N VAL A 105 -6.53 -39.30 -7.55
CA VAL A 105 -6.29 -40.63 -8.15
C VAL A 105 -6.73 -40.55 -9.62
N ASP A 106 -5.76 -40.75 -10.52
CA ASP A 106 -5.81 -41.14 -11.94
C ASP A 106 -7.01 -40.74 -12.83
#